data_AF-A0A1J4V3S4-F1
#
_entry.id   AF-A0A1J4V3S4-F1
#
_cell.length_a   1.000
_cell.length_b   1.000
_cell.length_c   1.000
_cell.angle_alpha   90.00
_cell.angle_beta   90.00
_cell.angle_gamma   90.00
#
_symmetry.space_group_name_H-M   'P 1'
#
loop_
_entity.id
_entity.type
_entity.pdbx_description
1 polymer ?
#
loop_
_entity_poly.entity_id
_entity_poly.type
_entity_poly.pdbx_seq_one_letter_code
_entity_poly.pdbx_strand_id
1 'polypeptide(L)'
;MRSIKQIKNSKNKVILLRAGFDVPIKDGKVLDIKRIEVLLPTIKYLAKKGPLVILSHQGRPKGKIDMAFTQKPLVKVLEKLLKQKVKFADHCVGVKTEKIARSLKKGEILLLENLRFEPGEEKNDVIFAKGLAKLGDIYVMDAFPDAHREHASIVGVPKYLPSYAGFQFLKEIKYLSFVLEKVRHPFLLILGGAKFDTKLPIIKRFLKNVDNIFIGGALAIQVFKEKGYEVGVSLVENKNYGLPLIVKNSKIILPIDFLVLKDKKNYDVSFDRVSKKENIVDMGPETIKELENKIKKAKMVLWNGPL
;
A
#
# COMPACT_ATOMS: atom_id res chain seq x y z
N MET A 1 -3.76 18.84 7.46
CA MET A 1 -4.80 17.82 7.16
C MET A 1 -5.78 17.74 8.33
N ARG A 2 -7.10 17.82 8.10
CA ARG A 2 -8.10 17.76 9.18
C ARG A 2 -8.31 16.32 9.66
N SER A 3 -8.34 16.09 10.97
CA SER A 3 -8.62 14.77 11.54
C SER A 3 -10.12 14.51 11.62
N ILE A 4 -10.57 13.27 11.47
CA ILE A 4 -11.97 12.88 11.77
C ILE A 4 -12.44 13.28 13.18
N LYS A 5 -11.53 13.49 14.14
CA LYS A 5 -11.85 14.01 15.48
C LYS A 5 -12.40 15.44 15.44
N GLN A 6 -12.07 16.21 14.40
CA GLN A 6 -12.50 17.60 14.22
C GLN A 6 -13.87 17.72 13.54
N ILE A 7 -14.52 16.61 13.19
CA ILE A 7 -15.89 16.62 12.66
C ILE A 7 -16.85 17.11 13.76
N LYS A 8 -17.27 18.37 13.63
CA LYS A 8 -18.29 19.02 14.46
C LYS A 8 -19.69 18.75 13.86
N ASN A 9 -20.65 18.40 14.71
CA ASN A 9 -22.06 18.20 14.38
C ASN A 9 -22.35 17.39 13.07
N SER A 10 -22.18 16.06 13.15
CA SER A 10 -22.50 15.10 12.09
C SER A 10 -23.86 14.43 12.26
N LYS A 11 -24.68 14.88 13.23
CA LYS A 11 -26.01 14.30 13.46
C LYS A 11 -26.84 14.56 12.20
N ASN A 12 -27.30 13.49 11.56
CA ASN A 12 -28.02 13.48 10.27
C ASN A 12 -27.20 13.85 9.02
N LYS A 13 -25.86 13.95 9.11
CA LYS A 13 -25.00 14.12 7.94
C LYS A 13 -24.44 12.76 7.51
N VAL A 14 -24.63 12.40 6.26
CA VAL A 14 -24.09 11.15 5.70
C VAL A 14 -22.60 11.32 5.47
N ILE A 15 -21.82 10.40 6.03
CA ILE A 15 -20.35 10.41 5.95
C ILE A 15 -19.92 9.43 4.88
N LEU A 16 -19.16 9.90 3.89
CA LEU A 16 -18.49 9.07 2.89
C LEU A 16 -17.11 8.69 3.41
N LEU A 17 -16.81 7.40 3.50
CA LEU A 17 -15.50 6.87 3.88
C LEU A 17 -14.87 6.18 2.69
N ARG A 18 -13.78 6.74 2.15
CA ARG A 18 -12.91 6.03 1.21
C ARG A 18 -11.99 5.09 1.99
N ALA A 19 -12.35 3.81 2.01
CA ALA A 19 -11.66 2.73 2.70
C ALA A 19 -10.72 1.96 1.76
N GLY A 20 -9.60 1.46 2.28
CA GLY A 20 -8.62 0.67 1.53
C GLY A 20 -8.86 -0.84 1.62
N PHE A 21 -10.02 -1.34 1.18
CA PHE A 21 -10.41 -2.76 1.32
C PHE A 21 -9.95 -3.68 0.18
N ASP A 22 -8.93 -3.31 -0.60
CA ASP A 22 -8.39 -4.19 -1.66
C ASP A 22 -7.73 -5.44 -1.02
N VAL A 23 -8.51 -6.52 -0.88
CA VAL A 23 -8.16 -7.75 -0.17
C VAL A 23 -8.21 -8.95 -1.11
N PRO A 24 -7.42 -10.01 -0.89
CA PRO A 24 -7.54 -11.21 -1.72
C PRO A 24 -8.91 -11.88 -1.53
N ILE A 25 -9.63 -12.06 -2.63
CA ILE A 25 -10.91 -12.78 -2.69
C ILE A 25 -10.75 -13.97 -3.63
N LYS A 26 -11.15 -15.16 -3.18
CA LYS A 26 -11.18 -16.38 -4.00
C LYS A 26 -12.51 -17.11 -3.75
N ASP A 27 -13.21 -17.46 -4.83
CA ASP A 27 -14.49 -18.18 -4.78
C ASP A 27 -15.52 -17.51 -3.84
N GLY A 28 -15.58 -16.17 -3.88
CA GLY A 28 -16.47 -15.37 -3.02
C GLY A 28 -16.08 -15.33 -1.54
N LYS A 29 -14.90 -15.81 -1.15
CA LYS A 29 -14.36 -15.77 0.21
C LYS A 29 -13.18 -14.82 0.32
N VAL A 30 -13.18 -13.99 1.36
CA VAL A 30 -12.04 -13.11 1.69
C VAL A 30 -10.96 -13.93 2.39
N LEU A 31 -9.75 -13.94 1.85
CA LEU A 31 -8.65 -14.76 2.36
C LEU A 31 -7.82 -14.06 3.46
N ASP A 32 -7.71 -12.74 3.40
CA ASP A 32 -7.02 -11.92 4.41
C ASP A 32 -7.84 -10.67 4.72
N ILE A 33 -8.24 -10.53 5.98
CA ILE A 33 -9.09 -9.43 6.47
C ILE A 33 -8.30 -8.29 7.14
N LYS A 34 -6.96 -8.37 7.22
CA LYS A 34 -6.14 -7.38 7.96
C LYS A 34 -6.39 -5.94 7.52
N ARG A 35 -6.55 -5.71 6.21
CA ARG A 35 -6.87 -4.37 5.65
C ARG A 35 -8.22 -3.83 6.11
N ILE A 36 -9.18 -4.71 6.38
CA ILE A 36 -10.49 -4.34 6.90
C ILE A 36 -10.38 -4.08 8.41
N GLU A 37 -9.66 -4.95 9.13
CA GLU A 37 -9.48 -4.85 10.59
C GLU A 37 -8.83 -3.53 11.01
N VAL A 38 -7.77 -3.09 10.32
CA VAL A 38 -7.08 -1.83 10.65
C VAL A 38 -7.98 -0.60 10.49
N LEU A 39 -9.06 -0.70 9.71
CA LEU A 39 -10.03 0.38 9.48
C LEU A 39 -11.23 0.34 10.43
N LEU A 40 -11.42 -0.74 11.21
CA LEU A 40 -12.52 -0.85 12.17
C LEU A 40 -12.60 0.31 13.17
N PRO A 41 -11.48 0.85 13.70
CA PRO A 41 -11.55 2.02 14.58
C PRO A 41 -12.20 3.23 13.91
N THR A 42 -11.87 3.51 12.65
CA THR A 42 -12.47 4.60 11.88
C THR A 42 -13.94 4.33 11.60
N ILE A 43 -14.28 3.14 11.11
CA ILE A 43 -15.66 2.76 10.77
C ILE A 43 -16.57 2.88 11.99
N LYS A 44 -16.17 2.29 13.13
CA LYS A 44 -16.93 2.35 14.39
C LYS A 44 -17.10 3.78 14.89
N TYR A 45 -16.06 4.61 14.77
CA TYR A 45 -16.11 6.01 15.17
C TYR A 45 -17.09 6.83 14.32
N LEU A 46 -17.05 6.66 13.00
CA LEU A 46 -17.91 7.40 12.07
C LEU A 46 -19.37 6.94 12.15
N ALA A 47 -19.63 5.63 12.25
CA ALA A 47 -20.98 5.09 12.40
C ALA A 47 -21.66 5.59 13.69
N LYS A 48 -20.92 5.76 14.80
CA LYS A 48 -21.43 6.38 16.03
C LYS A 48 -21.77 7.86 15.87
N LYS A 49 -21.23 8.52 14.85
CA LYS A 49 -21.38 9.97 14.59
C LYS A 49 -22.50 10.29 13.60
N GLY A 50 -22.78 9.41 12.65
CA GLY A 50 -23.79 9.62 11.60
C GLY A 50 -24.02 8.37 10.75
N PRO A 51 -24.88 8.45 9.73
CA PRO A 51 -24.98 7.42 8.69
C PRO A 51 -23.67 7.34 7.90
N LEU A 52 -23.26 6.13 7.51
CA LEU A 52 -21.96 5.87 6.88
C LEU A 52 -22.11 5.18 5.52
N VAL A 53 -21.48 5.73 4.50
CA VAL A 53 -21.34 5.12 3.17
C VAL A 53 -19.86 4.83 2.95
N ILE A 54 -19.52 3.56 2.68
CA ILE A 54 -18.15 3.11 2.45
C ILE A 54 -17.91 2.97 0.95
N LEU A 55 -16.86 3.65 0.50
CA LEU A 55 -16.33 3.61 -0.86
C LEU A 55 -15.03 2.82 -0.84
N SER A 56 -14.88 1.81 -1.68
CA SER A 56 -13.61 1.11 -1.85
C SER A 56 -13.46 0.63 -3.30
N HIS A 57 -12.31 0.07 -3.63
CA HIS A 57 -12.12 -0.68 -4.86
C HIS A 57 -11.63 -2.08 -4.55
N GLN A 58 -11.68 -2.94 -5.57
CA GLN A 58 -11.17 -4.31 -5.51
C GLN A 58 -10.47 -4.63 -6.84
N GLY A 59 -9.20 -5.05 -6.77
CA GLY A 59 -8.42 -5.45 -7.94
C GLY A 59 -8.40 -4.42 -9.07
N ARG A 60 -8.30 -4.89 -10.32
CA ARG A 60 -8.13 -4.03 -11.52
C ARG A 60 -9.07 -4.47 -12.66
N PRO A 61 -10.39 -4.25 -12.51
CA PRO A 61 -11.36 -4.66 -13.52
C PRO A 61 -11.40 -3.74 -14.77
N LYS A 62 -10.58 -2.67 -14.81
CA LYS A 62 -10.43 -1.76 -15.96
C LYS A 62 -11.76 -1.14 -16.45
N GLY A 63 -12.62 -0.71 -15.51
CA GLY A 63 -13.90 -0.07 -15.84
C GLY A 63 -14.97 -1.03 -16.38
N LYS A 64 -14.82 -2.34 -16.16
CA LYS A 64 -15.81 -3.35 -16.55
C LYS A 64 -16.38 -4.03 -15.31
N ILE A 65 -17.63 -4.43 -15.37
CA ILE A 65 -18.22 -5.27 -14.33
C ILE A 65 -17.66 -6.68 -14.48
N ASP A 66 -17.01 -7.16 -13.42
CA ASP A 66 -16.50 -8.53 -13.31
C ASP A 66 -16.74 -9.00 -11.88
N MET A 67 -17.61 -10.01 -11.74
CA MET A 67 -18.03 -10.51 -10.44
C MET A 67 -16.90 -11.14 -9.62
N ALA A 68 -15.74 -11.45 -10.22
CA ALA A 68 -14.54 -11.81 -9.46
C ALA A 68 -14.02 -10.65 -8.59
N PHE A 69 -14.34 -9.40 -8.96
CA PHE A 69 -13.94 -8.18 -8.25
C PHE A 69 -15.11 -7.46 -7.56
N THR A 70 -16.26 -8.12 -7.36
CA THR A 70 -17.36 -7.54 -6.55
C THR A 70 -16.95 -7.38 -5.09
N GLN A 71 -17.47 -6.35 -4.43
CA GLN A 71 -17.31 -6.14 -2.98
C GLN A 71 -18.36 -6.85 -2.12
N LYS A 72 -19.33 -7.52 -2.73
CA LYS A 72 -20.40 -8.23 -2.01
C LYS A 72 -19.89 -9.21 -0.93
N PRO A 73 -18.78 -9.97 -1.12
CA PRO A 73 -18.19 -10.80 -0.07
C PRO A 73 -17.81 -10.04 1.21
N LEU A 74 -17.44 -8.76 1.08
CA LEU A 74 -17.02 -7.93 2.21
C LEU A 74 -18.16 -7.64 3.18
N VAL A 75 -19.43 -7.68 2.72
CA VAL A 75 -20.62 -7.44 3.56
C VAL A 75 -20.61 -8.41 4.74
N LYS A 76 -20.52 -9.72 4.48
CA LYS A 76 -20.51 -10.75 5.54
C LYS A 76 -19.34 -10.56 6.52
N VAL A 77 -18.18 -10.14 6.01
CA VAL A 77 -17.00 -9.87 6.83
C VAL A 77 -17.22 -8.66 7.74
N LEU A 78 -17.71 -7.55 7.18
CA LEU A 78 -18.01 -6.34 7.94
C LEU A 78 -19.10 -6.58 8.97
N GLU A 79 -20.17 -7.31 8.64
CA GLU A 79 -21.24 -7.65 9.58
C GLU A 79 -20.69 -8.45 10.78
N LYS A 80 -19.84 -9.45 10.51
CA LYS A 80 -19.18 -10.24 11.56
C LYS A 80 -18.29 -9.37 12.46
N LEU A 81 -17.46 -8.51 11.88
CA LEU A 81 -16.50 -7.67 12.63
C LEU A 81 -17.16 -6.53 13.40
N LEU A 82 -18.26 -5.98 12.86
CA LEU A 82 -18.98 -4.84 13.43
C LEU A 82 -20.15 -5.27 14.33
N LYS A 83 -20.58 -6.54 14.24
CA LYS A 83 -21.75 -7.08 14.95
C LYS A 83 -23.03 -6.29 14.67
N GLN A 84 -23.21 -5.85 13.42
CA GLN A 84 -24.40 -5.12 12.96
C GLN A 84 -24.60 -5.35 11.46
N LYS A 85 -25.80 -5.08 10.96
CA LYS A 85 -26.12 -5.21 9.53
C LYS A 85 -25.36 -4.20 8.68
N VAL A 86 -24.95 -4.60 7.49
CA VAL A 86 -24.32 -3.72 6.49
C VAL A 86 -25.13 -3.82 5.20
N LYS A 87 -25.71 -2.69 4.77
CA LYS A 87 -26.43 -2.60 3.50
C LYS A 87 -25.41 -2.63 2.36
N PHE A 88 -25.83 -3.13 1.20
CA PHE A 88 -25.02 -3.15 -0.02
C PHE A 88 -25.76 -2.45 -1.17
N ALA A 89 -25.05 -1.65 -1.96
CA ALA A 89 -25.58 -1.08 -3.20
C ALA A 89 -24.82 -1.65 -4.39
N ASP A 90 -25.56 -2.24 -5.35
CA ASP A 90 -24.99 -2.88 -6.54
C ASP A 90 -24.35 -1.89 -7.53
N HIS A 91 -24.53 -0.58 -7.32
CA HIS A 91 -23.96 0.49 -8.13
C HIS A 91 -23.32 1.57 -7.25
N CYS A 92 -22.25 2.20 -7.74
CA CYS A 92 -21.55 3.27 -7.04
C CYS A 92 -22.34 4.59 -7.04
N VAL A 93 -23.14 4.85 -8.07
CA VAL A 93 -23.90 6.10 -8.26
C VAL A 93 -25.29 5.80 -8.82
N GLY A 94 -26.11 6.84 -8.98
CA GLY A 94 -27.45 6.75 -9.57
C GLY A 94 -28.57 6.84 -8.54
N VAL A 95 -29.80 7.04 -9.03
CA VAL A 95 -30.98 7.39 -8.22
C VAL A 95 -31.26 6.37 -7.12
N LYS A 96 -31.10 5.06 -7.40
CA LYS A 96 -31.31 4.00 -6.42
C LYS A 96 -30.28 4.08 -5.28
N THR A 97 -28.99 4.17 -5.62
CA THR A 97 -27.90 4.28 -4.63
C THR A 97 -28.02 5.56 -3.80
N GLU A 98 -28.37 6.69 -4.44
CA GLU A 98 -28.58 7.96 -3.75
C GLU A 98 -29.74 7.87 -2.74
N LYS A 99 -30.88 7.29 -3.13
CA LYS A 99 -32.01 7.08 -2.21
C LYS A 99 -31.63 6.20 -1.02
N ILE A 100 -30.88 5.11 -1.25
CA ILE A 100 -30.39 4.26 -0.15
C ILE A 100 -29.47 5.05 0.77
N ALA A 101 -28.45 5.75 0.23
CA ALA A 101 -27.50 6.53 1.01
C ALA A 101 -28.18 7.62 1.84
N ARG A 102 -29.13 8.35 1.24
CA ARG A 102 -29.85 9.46 1.89
C ARG A 102 -30.90 9.00 2.89
N SER A 103 -31.37 7.76 2.82
CA SER A 103 -32.30 7.19 3.80
C SER A 103 -31.61 6.54 5.00
N LEU A 104 -30.27 6.45 5.01
CA LEU A 104 -29.53 5.85 6.11
C LEU A 104 -29.74 6.63 7.41
N LYS A 105 -29.95 5.89 8.50
CA LYS A 105 -30.02 6.44 9.85
C LYS A 105 -28.64 6.41 10.51
N LYS A 106 -28.48 7.19 11.57
CA LYS A 106 -27.26 7.17 12.40
C LYS A 106 -26.93 5.74 12.83
N GLY A 107 -25.68 5.32 12.63
CA GLY A 107 -25.24 3.96 12.95
C GLY A 107 -25.37 2.99 11.77
N GLU A 108 -26.24 3.25 10.80
CA GLU A 108 -26.37 2.40 9.62
C GLU A 108 -25.19 2.60 8.66
N ILE A 109 -24.81 1.49 8.02
CA ILE A 109 -23.67 1.42 7.12
C ILE A 109 -24.14 0.89 5.77
N LEU A 110 -23.73 1.57 4.70
CA LEU A 110 -23.86 1.14 3.32
C LEU A 110 -22.47 0.90 2.73
N LEU A 111 -22.23 -0.27 2.16
CA LEU A 111 -21.09 -0.55 1.31
C LEU A 111 -21.52 -0.40 -0.16
N LEU A 112 -20.79 0.40 -0.93
CA LEU A 112 -20.99 0.46 -2.37
C LEU A 112 -20.25 -0.67 -3.09
N GLU A 113 -20.71 -0.97 -4.30
CA GLU A 113 -19.95 -1.81 -5.22
C GLU A 113 -18.58 -1.20 -5.58
N ASN A 114 -17.73 -1.99 -6.24
CA ASN A 114 -16.40 -1.64 -6.68
C ASN A 114 -16.35 -0.36 -7.51
N LEU A 115 -15.71 0.68 -6.95
CA LEU A 115 -15.48 1.95 -7.64
C LEU A 115 -14.81 1.77 -9.02
N ARG A 116 -13.95 0.76 -9.19
CA ARG A 116 -13.26 0.51 -10.47
C ARG A 116 -14.13 -0.18 -11.53
N PHE A 117 -15.37 -0.55 -11.22
CA PHE A 117 -16.35 -0.89 -12.27
C PHE A 117 -16.78 0.35 -13.05
N GLU A 118 -16.62 1.54 -12.49
CA GLU A 118 -16.92 2.80 -13.15
C GLU A 118 -15.67 3.30 -13.89
N PRO A 119 -15.71 3.42 -15.24
CA PRO A 119 -14.56 3.91 -16.00
C PRO A 119 -14.08 5.31 -15.58
N GLY A 120 -14.97 6.10 -14.99
CA GLY A 120 -14.68 7.43 -14.47
C GLY A 120 -13.80 7.45 -13.22
N GLU A 121 -13.69 6.35 -12.48
CA GLU A 121 -12.89 6.30 -11.25
C GLU A 121 -11.42 6.56 -11.52
N GLU A 122 -10.80 5.79 -12.43
CA GLU A 122 -9.37 5.90 -12.71
C GLU A 122 -9.03 7.14 -13.55
N LYS A 123 -10.02 7.70 -14.26
CA LYS A 123 -9.89 8.91 -15.09
C LYS A 123 -10.12 10.21 -14.32
N ASN A 124 -10.38 10.14 -13.01
CA ASN A 124 -10.76 11.30 -12.20
C ASN A 124 -11.98 12.05 -12.76
N ASP A 125 -12.93 11.32 -13.31
CA ASP A 125 -14.04 11.92 -14.04
C ASP A 125 -14.88 12.82 -13.12
N VAL A 126 -15.16 14.03 -13.61
CA VAL A 126 -15.83 15.08 -12.85
C VAL A 126 -17.28 14.70 -12.57
N ILE A 127 -17.96 14.06 -13.53
CA ILE A 127 -19.37 13.66 -13.39
C ILE A 127 -19.47 12.55 -12.35
N PHE A 128 -18.58 11.56 -12.42
CA PHE A 128 -18.52 10.47 -11.45
C PHE A 128 -18.19 10.97 -10.04
N ALA A 129 -17.21 11.86 -9.89
CA ALA A 129 -16.87 12.49 -8.61
C ALA A 129 -18.04 13.27 -8.01
N LYS A 130 -18.79 14.04 -8.82
CA LYS A 130 -20.02 14.72 -8.38
C LYS A 130 -21.12 13.72 -8.00
N GLY A 131 -21.26 12.63 -8.76
CA GLY A 131 -22.20 11.55 -8.46
C GLY A 131 -21.94 10.91 -7.10
N LEU A 132 -20.68 10.62 -6.78
CA LEU A 132 -20.28 10.13 -5.45
C LEU A 132 -20.52 11.19 -4.37
N ALA A 133 -20.19 12.46 -4.63
CA ALA A 133 -20.38 13.54 -3.67
C ALA A 133 -21.86 13.74 -3.30
N LYS A 134 -22.80 13.49 -4.22
CA LYS A 134 -24.25 13.53 -3.93
C LYS A 134 -24.71 12.50 -2.90
N LEU A 135 -23.91 11.48 -2.62
CA LEU A 135 -24.28 10.44 -1.65
C LEU A 135 -24.08 10.88 -0.19
N GLY A 136 -23.33 11.96 0.06
CA GLY A 136 -23.09 12.40 1.43
C GLY A 136 -22.72 13.87 1.58
N ASP A 137 -22.33 14.22 2.80
CA ASP A 137 -22.13 15.61 3.23
C ASP A 137 -20.71 15.84 3.77
N ILE A 138 -20.00 14.75 4.11
CA ILE A 138 -18.65 14.75 4.66
C ILE A 138 -17.85 13.67 3.95
N TYR A 139 -16.61 13.97 3.58
CA TYR A 139 -15.70 12.99 3.02
C TYR A 139 -14.58 12.64 4.01
N VAL A 140 -14.28 11.36 4.15
CA VAL A 140 -13.19 10.84 4.96
C VAL A 140 -12.30 9.95 4.09
N MET A 141 -11.02 10.30 3.98
CA MET A 141 -10.01 9.44 3.37
C MET A 141 -9.36 8.57 4.45
N ASP A 142 -9.47 7.25 4.33
CA ASP A 142 -8.74 6.30 5.17
C ASP A 142 -8.03 5.20 4.36
N ALA A 143 -7.80 5.45 3.07
CA ALA A 143 -7.15 4.54 2.13
C ALA A 143 -5.72 4.99 1.78
N PHE A 144 -4.81 5.05 2.78
CA PHE A 144 -3.44 5.53 2.56
C PHE A 144 -2.68 4.84 1.41
N PRO A 145 -2.77 3.50 1.22
CA PRO A 145 -2.11 2.84 0.10
C PRO A 145 -2.54 3.35 -1.27
N ASP A 146 -3.74 3.93 -1.38
CA ASP A 146 -4.29 4.45 -2.63
C ASP A 146 -3.99 5.94 -2.83
N ALA A 147 -3.52 6.66 -1.80
CA ALA A 147 -3.42 8.11 -1.77
C ALA A 147 -2.49 8.72 -2.86
N HIS A 148 -1.63 7.89 -3.45
CA HIS A 148 -0.74 8.26 -4.55
C HIS A 148 -1.44 8.32 -5.92
N ARG A 149 -2.75 8.03 -5.99
CA ARG A 149 -3.52 7.98 -7.23
C ARG A 149 -4.46 9.17 -7.36
N GLU A 150 -4.53 9.73 -8.56
CA GLU A 150 -5.44 10.83 -8.89
C GLU A 150 -6.83 10.32 -9.30
N HIS A 151 -7.45 9.44 -8.53
CA HIS A 151 -8.78 8.90 -8.87
C HIS A 151 -9.93 9.80 -8.42
N ALA A 152 -11.11 9.63 -9.01
CA ALA A 152 -12.32 10.39 -8.67
C ALA A 152 -12.67 10.27 -7.18
N SER A 153 -12.66 9.06 -6.61
CA SER A 153 -12.93 8.82 -5.19
C SER A 153 -11.86 9.34 -4.23
N ILE A 154 -10.69 9.75 -4.72
CA ILE A 154 -9.51 10.14 -3.93
C ILE A 154 -9.28 11.64 -3.98
N VAL A 155 -9.23 12.23 -5.18
CA VAL A 155 -8.97 13.67 -5.37
C VAL A 155 -10.16 14.42 -5.92
N GLY A 156 -11.12 13.74 -6.57
CA GLY A 156 -12.32 14.35 -7.14
C GLY A 156 -13.35 14.71 -6.08
N VAL A 157 -13.82 13.74 -5.31
CA VAL A 157 -14.85 13.92 -4.26
C VAL A 157 -14.49 15.01 -3.22
N PRO A 158 -13.23 15.09 -2.70
CA PRO A 158 -12.86 16.14 -1.73
C PRO A 158 -13.00 17.58 -2.23
N LYS A 159 -13.11 17.81 -3.54
CA LYS A 159 -13.34 19.15 -4.10
C LYS A 159 -14.77 19.65 -3.83
N TYR A 160 -15.70 18.74 -3.54
CA TYR A 160 -17.12 19.06 -3.37
C TYR A 160 -17.58 18.94 -1.91
N LEU A 161 -16.83 18.26 -1.05
CA LEU A 161 -17.22 17.97 0.32
C LEU A 161 -16.12 18.35 1.32
N PRO A 162 -16.48 18.77 2.54
CA PRO A 162 -15.50 18.93 3.61
C PRO A 162 -14.80 17.58 3.89
N SER A 163 -13.49 17.57 3.64
CA SER A 163 -12.63 16.39 3.72
C SER A 163 -11.85 16.29 5.04
N TYR A 164 -11.73 15.06 5.54
CA TYR A 164 -11.00 14.69 6.74
C TYR A 164 -10.19 13.41 6.50
N ALA A 165 -9.19 13.15 7.35
CA ALA A 165 -8.41 11.92 7.34
C ALA A 165 -8.82 10.99 8.49
N GLY A 166 -9.03 9.73 8.16
CA GLY A 166 -9.30 8.66 9.11
C GLY A 166 -8.09 8.30 9.97
N PHE A 167 -8.29 7.42 10.95
CA PHE A 167 -7.24 7.10 11.92
C PHE A 167 -6.05 6.37 11.29
N GLN A 168 -6.29 5.45 10.35
CA GLN A 168 -5.20 4.73 9.71
C GLN A 168 -4.38 5.67 8.83
N PHE A 169 -5.02 6.53 8.06
CA PHE A 169 -4.35 7.53 7.22
C PHE A 169 -3.51 8.51 8.03
N LEU A 170 -4.05 9.02 9.15
CA LEU A 170 -3.30 9.86 10.09
C LEU A 170 -2.11 9.13 10.70
N LYS A 171 -2.26 7.85 11.03
CA LYS A 171 -1.20 7.00 11.59
C LYS A 171 -0.06 6.80 10.58
N GLU A 172 -0.39 6.51 9.32
CA GLU A 172 0.58 6.35 8.23
C GLU A 172 1.37 7.64 8.00
N ILE A 173 0.68 8.78 7.89
CA ILE A 173 1.35 10.09 7.75
C ILE A 173 2.25 10.37 8.94
N LYS A 174 1.80 10.12 10.18
CA LYS A 174 2.62 10.34 11.37
C LYS A 174 3.93 9.53 11.32
N TYR A 175 3.86 8.24 10.96
CA TYR A 175 5.07 7.41 10.91
C TYR A 175 5.99 7.78 9.75
N LEU A 176 5.45 8.09 8.58
CA LEU A 176 6.26 8.49 7.45
C LEU A 176 6.88 9.88 7.66
N SER A 177 6.14 10.85 8.21
CA SER A 177 6.70 12.15 8.60
C SER A 177 7.84 11.99 9.62
N PHE A 178 7.70 11.08 10.59
CA PHE A 178 8.78 10.81 11.53
C PHE A 178 10.07 10.34 10.83
N VAL A 179 9.95 9.42 9.87
CA VAL A 179 11.08 8.91 9.07
C VAL A 179 11.72 10.00 8.18
N LEU A 180 10.95 11.03 7.82
CA LEU A 180 11.41 12.10 6.92
C LEU A 180 11.96 13.33 7.65
N GLU A 181 11.39 13.68 8.81
CA GLU A 181 11.66 14.93 9.51
C GLU A 181 12.45 14.73 10.81
N LYS A 182 12.33 13.56 11.46
CA LYS A 182 12.91 13.29 12.79
C LYS A 182 13.79 12.04 12.76
N VAL A 183 14.72 12.02 11.80
CA VAL A 183 15.67 10.91 11.61
C VAL A 183 16.48 10.68 12.87
N ARG A 184 16.58 9.41 13.30
CA ARG A 184 17.39 8.98 14.45
C ARG A 184 18.55 8.14 13.98
N HIS A 185 19.75 8.51 14.40
CA HIS A 185 21.00 7.86 14.00
C HIS A 185 21.52 6.88 15.07
N PRO A 186 22.01 5.68 14.71
CA PRO A 186 22.21 5.24 13.32
C PRO A 186 20.90 4.86 12.61
N PHE A 187 20.69 5.40 11.41
CA PHE A 187 19.58 5.14 10.51
C PHE A 187 20.05 4.15 9.43
N LEU A 188 19.39 2.99 9.42
CA LEU A 188 19.55 1.97 8.40
C LEU A 188 18.35 1.95 7.45
N LEU A 189 18.60 2.07 6.15
CA LEU A 189 17.62 1.84 5.11
C LEU A 189 17.86 0.45 4.50
N ILE A 190 16.85 -0.40 4.44
CA ILE A 190 16.90 -1.74 3.85
C ILE A 190 16.00 -1.74 2.61
N LEU A 191 16.59 -2.01 1.44
CA LEU A 191 15.88 -2.04 0.17
C LEU A 191 16.02 -3.40 -0.49
N GLY A 192 14.90 -3.94 -0.94
CA GLY A 192 14.86 -5.19 -1.70
C GLY A 192 13.75 -5.19 -2.76
N GLY A 193 13.46 -6.36 -3.29
CA GLY A 193 12.51 -6.60 -4.37
C GLY A 193 13.16 -6.71 -5.74
N ALA A 194 12.34 -6.64 -6.78
CA ALA A 194 12.76 -7.02 -8.14
C ALA A 194 12.94 -5.86 -9.13
N LYS A 195 12.40 -4.67 -8.85
CA LYS A 195 12.32 -3.57 -9.82
C LYS A 195 13.18 -2.39 -9.40
N PHE A 196 14.33 -2.23 -10.04
CA PHE A 196 15.31 -1.21 -9.69
C PHE A 196 14.81 0.22 -9.91
N ASP A 197 14.07 0.45 -11.00
CA ASP A 197 13.47 1.74 -11.35
C ASP A 197 12.63 2.33 -10.21
N THR A 198 11.94 1.47 -9.44
CA THR A 198 11.08 1.91 -8.34
C THR A 198 11.86 2.33 -7.09
N LYS A 199 13.13 1.93 -6.97
CA LYS A 199 13.95 2.12 -5.76
C LYS A 199 15.00 3.21 -5.91
N LEU A 200 15.45 3.50 -7.13
CA LEU A 200 16.41 4.56 -7.40
C LEU A 200 16.02 5.93 -6.80
N PRO A 201 14.76 6.40 -6.92
CA PRO A 201 14.35 7.65 -6.28
C PRO A 201 14.44 7.61 -4.75
N ILE A 202 14.15 6.46 -4.15
CA ILE A 202 14.23 6.25 -2.70
C ILE A 202 15.69 6.32 -2.24
N ILE A 203 16.59 5.62 -2.93
CA ILE A 203 18.03 5.67 -2.66
C ILE A 203 18.54 7.12 -2.75
N LYS A 204 18.28 7.81 -3.87
CA LYS A 204 18.72 9.21 -4.07
C LYS A 204 18.21 10.15 -2.97
N ARG A 205 16.96 9.95 -2.52
CA ARG A 205 16.36 10.74 -1.43
C ARG A 205 17.08 10.53 -0.11
N PHE A 206 17.30 9.27 0.27
CA PHE A 206 17.79 8.93 1.62
C PHE A 206 19.30 8.97 1.76
N LEU A 207 20.08 8.85 0.67
CA LEU A 207 21.55 8.93 0.70
C LEU A 207 22.09 10.15 1.46
N LYS A 208 21.36 11.28 1.41
CA LYS A 208 21.71 12.53 2.09
C LYS A 208 21.64 12.43 3.62
N ASN A 209 20.77 11.59 4.17
CA ASN A 209 20.43 11.60 5.60
C ASN A 209 20.42 10.20 6.27
N VAL A 210 20.88 9.18 5.55
CA VAL A 210 21.03 7.82 6.09
C VAL A 210 22.48 7.56 6.48
N ASP A 211 22.70 6.70 7.47
CA ASP A 211 24.04 6.21 7.80
C ASP A 211 24.43 5.05 6.89
N ASN A 212 23.53 4.10 6.69
CA ASN A 212 23.76 2.93 5.83
C ASN A 212 22.51 2.57 5.01
N ILE A 213 22.71 2.15 3.77
CA ILE A 213 21.69 1.53 2.93
C ILE A 213 22.12 0.11 2.62
N PHE A 214 21.36 -0.88 3.09
CA PHE A 214 21.48 -2.26 2.64
C PHE A 214 20.61 -2.47 1.39
N ILE A 215 21.19 -3.04 0.33
CA ILE A 215 20.48 -3.42 -0.89
C ILE A 215 20.55 -4.94 -1.03
N GLY A 216 19.41 -5.62 -0.97
CA GLY A 216 19.27 -7.07 -1.18
C GLY A 216 18.31 -7.42 -2.33
N GLY A 217 17.90 -8.67 -2.42
CA GLY A 217 17.04 -9.19 -3.49
C GLY A 217 17.64 -9.03 -4.89
N ALA A 218 16.77 -9.06 -5.90
CA ALA A 218 17.20 -8.89 -7.29
C ALA A 218 17.85 -7.52 -7.55
N LEU A 219 17.63 -6.53 -6.67
CA LEU A 219 18.33 -5.25 -6.73
C LEU A 219 19.84 -5.44 -6.52
N ALA A 220 20.25 -6.24 -5.53
CA ALA A 220 21.65 -6.51 -5.26
C ALA A 220 22.30 -7.22 -6.45
N ILE A 221 21.59 -8.20 -7.03
CA ILE A 221 22.04 -8.96 -8.20
C ILE A 221 22.33 -8.02 -9.38
N GLN A 222 21.45 -7.05 -9.64
CA GLN A 222 21.68 -6.02 -10.65
C GLN A 222 22.93 -5.19 -10.36
N VAL A 223 23.17 -4.80 -9.10
CA VAL A 223 24.38 -4.05 -8.70
C VAL A 223 25.65 -4.89 -8.90
N PHE A 224 25.62 -6.18 -8.57
CA PHE A 224 26.75 -7.09 -8.79
C PHE A 224 27.07 -7.28 -10.28
N LYS A 225 26.04 -7.47 -11.11
CA LYS A 225 26.18 -7.54 -12.57
C LYS A 225 26.83 -6.27 -13.14
N GLU A 226 26.39 -5.10 -12.70
CA GLU A 226 26.98 -3.82 -13.15
C GLU A 226 28.40 -3.56 -12.60
N LYS A 227 28.75 -4.18 -11.47
CA LYS A 227 30.12 -4.22 -10.95
C LYS A 227 31.04 -5.20 -11.70
N GLY A 228 30.50 -5.99 -12.63
CA GLY A 228 31.26 -6.97 -13.43
C GLY A 228 31.37 -8.36 -12.80
N TYR A 229 30.60 -8.65 -11.74
CA TYR A 229 30.55 -9.98 -11.16
C TYR A 229 29.62 -10.91 -11.95
N GLU A 230 29.97 -12.19 -11.97
CA GLU A 230 29.08 -13.23 -12.47
C GLU A 230 27.86 -13.36 -11.54
N VAL A 231 26.68 -13.49 -12.13
CA VAL A 231 25.42 -13.66 -11.41
C VAL A 231 24.61 -14.85 -11.93
N GLY A 232 25.17 -15.62 -12.85
CA GLY A 232 24.55 -16.83 -13.40
C GLY A 232 23.26 -16.54 -14.16
N VAL A 233 22.25 -17.39 -13.92
CA VAL A 233 20.92 -17.29 -14.53
C VAL A 233 19.93 -16.51 -13.66
N SER A 234 20.44 -15.73 -12.72
CA SER A 234 19.64 -15.00 -11.73
C SER A 234 18.77 -13.91 -12.34
N LEU A 235 17.72 -13.52 -11.60
CA LEU A 235 16.82 -12.46 -12.02
C LEU A 235 17.55 -11.11 -12.08
N VAL A 236 17.71 -10.59 -13.30
CA VAL A 236 18.28 -9.28 -13.59
C VAL A 236 17.45 -8.57 -14.64
N GLU A 237 17.41 -7.25 -14.57
CA GLU A 237 16.74 -6.45 -15.60
C GLU A 237 17.73 -6.26 -16.77
N ASN A 238 17.24 -6.39 -18.01
CA ASN A 238 18.03 -6.12 -19.22
C ASN A 238 18.13 -4.61 -19.48
N LYS A 239 18.61 -3.88 -18.48
CA LYS A 239 18.77 -2.43 -18.48
C LYS A 239 20.08 -2.09 -17.78
N ASN A 240 20.86 -1.20 -18.38
CA ASN A 240 22.01 -0.61 -17.70
C ASN A 240 21.52 0.63 -16.95
N TYR A 241 21.62 0.61 -15.62
CA TYR A 241 21.17 1.73 -14.81
C TYR A 241 22.23 2.80 -14.62
N GLY A 242 23.50 2.49 -14.91
CA GLY A 242 24.63 3.37 -14.66
C GLY A 242 24.63 3.80 -13.20
N LEU A 243 25.15 2.94 -12.32
CA LEU A 243 25.02 3.09 -10.86
C LEU A 243 26.24 3.66 -10.12
N PRO A 244 26.93 4.75 -10.56
CA PRO A 244 28.10 5.25 -9.86
C PRO A 244 27.77 5.76 -8.45
N LEU A 245 26.55 6.26 -8.24
CA LEU A 245 26.03 6.72 -6.94
C LEU A 245 25.89 5.58 -5.92
N ILE A 246 25.81 4.33 -6.38
CA ILE A 246 25.65 3.15 -5.52
C ILE A 246 27.01 2.45 -5.39
N VAL A 247 27.66 2.17 -6.51
CA VAL A 247 28.91 1.39 -6.56
C VAL A 247 30.06 2.06 -5.80
N LYS A 248 30.15 3.40 -5.83
CA LYS A 248 31.25 4.15 -5.23
C LYS A 248 30.93 4.70 -3.83
N ASN A 249 29.75 4.42 -3.30
CA ASN A 249 29.27 5.08 -2.08
C ASN A 249 29.47 4.19 -0.86
N SER A 250 30.29 4.66 0.09
CA SER A 250 30.66 3.92 1.30
C SER A 250 29.49 3.65 2.26
N LYS A 251 28.35 4.32 2.08
CA LYS A 251 27.11 4.05 2.84
C LYS A 251 26.32 2.86 2.31
N ILE A 252 26.65 2.34 1.12
CA ILE A 252 25.95 1.21 0.53
C ILE A 252 26.57 -0.09 1.05
N ILE A 253 25.72 -0.96 1.57
CA ILE A 253 26.04 -2.32 1.99
C ILE A 253 25.38 -3.27 0.99
N LEU A 254 26.14 -4.23 0.49
CA LEU A 254 25.69 -5.30 -0.39
C LEU A 254 25.94 -6.65 0.28
N PRO A 255 25.19 -7.70 -0.09
CA PRO A 255 25.46 -9.07 0.33
C PRO A 255 26.91 -9.49 0.07
N ILE A 256 27.48 -10.23 1.01
CA ILE A 256 28.83 -10.82 0.90
C ILE A 256 28.78 -12.31 0.51
N ASP A 257 27.61 -12.90 0.61
CA ASP A 257 27.33 -14.28 0.22
C ASP A 257 25.87 -14.42 -0.21
N PHE A 258 25.60 -15.49 -0.96
CA PHE A 258 24.31 -15.78 -1.54
C PHE A 258 23.94 -17.24 -1.32
N LEU A 259 22.64 -17.48 -1.14
CA LEU A 259 22.04 -18.78 -1.34
C LEU A 259 21.77 -18.96 -2.83
N VAL A 260 22.40 -19.95 -3.46
CA VAL A 260 22.19 -20.28 -4.87
C VAL A 260 21.48 -21.61 -5.04
N LEU A 261 20.65 -21.70 -6.08
CA LEU A 261 19.99 -22.89 -6.56
C LEU A 261 20.68 -23.38 -7.84
N LYS A 262 21.11 -24.64 -7.84
CA LYS A 262 21.61 -25.36 -9.01
C LYS A 262 21.20 -26.82 -8.93
N ASP A 263 20.69 -27.38 -10.03
CA ASP A 263 20.27 -28.79 -10.11
C ASP A 263 19.37 -29.24 -8.94
N LYS A 264 18.40 -28.39 -8.55
CA LYS A 264 17.46 -28.58 -7.43
C LYS A 264 18.12 -28.64 -6.03
N LYS A 265 19.39 -28.24 -5.89
CA LYS A 265 20.09 -28.14 -4.61
C LYS A 265 20.39 -26.68 -4.28
N ASN A 266 20.22 -26.35 -3.00
CA ASN A 266 20.59 -25.05 -2.46
C ASN A 266 21.91 -25.16 -1.70
N TYR A 267 22.80 -24.20 -1.89
CA TYR A 267 24.04 -24.07 -1.12
C TYR A 267 24.51 -22.61 -1.13
N ASP A 268 25.37 -22.27 -0.17
CA ASP A 268 25.90 -20.93 -0.01
C ASP A 268 27.15 -20.72 -0.86
N VAL A 269 27.29 -19.54 -1.46
CA VAL A 269 28.48 -19.12 -2.20
C VAL A 269 28.83 -17.67 -1.88
N SER A 270 30.13 -17.37 -1.84
CA SER A 270 30.61 -15.99 -1.79
C SER A 270 30.19 -15.23 -3.06
N PHE A 271 29.96 -13.92 -2.94
CA PHE A 271 29.49 -13.08 -4.04
C PHE A 271 30.37 -13.14 -5.30
N ASP A 272 31.67 -13.42 -5.13
CA ASP A 272 32.68 -13.49 -6.19
C ASP A 272 32.86 -14.89 -6.80
N ARG A 273 32.10 -15.89 -6.33
CA ARG A 273 32.21 -17.30 -6.77
C ARG A 273 30.96 -17.86 -7.43
N VAL A 274 29.97 -17.01 -7.72
CA VAL A 274 28.76 -17.42 -8.44
C VAL A 274 29.14 -17.89 -9.84
N SER A 275 28.63 -19.05 -10.26
CA SER A 275 28.89 -19.64 -11.57
C SER A 275 27.78 -19.34 -12.58
N LYS A 276 28.10 -19.44 -13.89
CA LYS A 276 27.17 -19.18 -15.01
C LYS A 276 25.84 -19.95 -14.98
N LYS A 277 25.77 -21.07 -14.24
CA LYS A 277 24.60 -21.95 -14.17
C LYS A 277 23.82 -21.82 -12.87
N GLU A 278 24.27 -20.98 -11.94
CA GLU A 278 23.63 -20.79 -10.64
C GLU A 278 22.55 -19.72 -10.70
N ASN A 279 21.50 -19.92 -9.89
CA ASN A 279 20.45 -18.94 -9.69
C ASN A 279 20.50 -18.45 -8.23
N ILE A 280 20.82 -17.19 -8.00
CA ILE A 280 20.76 -16.55 -6.67
C ILE A 280 19.29 -16.42 -6.27
N VAL A 281 18.92 -17.02 -5.14
CA VAL A 281 17.54 -17.06 -4.65
C VAL A 281 17.34 -16.30 -3.34
N ASP A 282 18.40 -16.09 -2.56
CA ASP A 282 18.40 -15.31 -1.32
C ASP A 282 19.84 -14.87 -0.96
N MET A 283 19.98 -14.04 0.07
CA MET A 283 21.27 -13.76 0.72
C MET A 283 21.74 -14.94 1.58
N GLY A 284 23.05 -15.10 1.70
CA GLY A 284 23.65 -16.14 2.51
C GLY A 284 23.72 -15.83 4.02
N PRO A 285 24.14 -16.80 4.84
CA PRO A 285 24.17 -16.69 6.30
C PRO A 285 25.11 -15.59 6.81
N GLU A 286 26.24 -15.31 6.15
CA GLU A 286 27.17 -14.27 6.60
C GLU A 286 26.60 -12.87 6.37
N THR A 287 25.90 -12.66 5.24
CA THR A 287 25.14 -11.45 4.97
C THR A 287 24.03 -11.23 6.00
N ILE A 288 23.28 -12.28 6.33
CA ILE A 288 22.24 -12.24 7.37
C ILE A 288 22.84 -11.77 8.70
N LYS A 289 23.94 -12.38 9.12
CA LYS A 289 24.63 -12.06 10.37
C LYS A 289 25.14 -10.61 10.40
N GLU A 290 25.70 -10.10 9.29
CA GLU A 290 26.10 -8.70 9.21
C GLU A 290 24.90 -7.76 9.31
N LEU A 291 23.82 -8.05 8.57
CA LEU A 291 22.61 -7.23 8.56
C LEU A 291 21.94 -7.21 9.94
N GLU A 292 21.85 -8.35 10.63
CA GLU A 292 21.34 -8.43 12.00
C GLU A 292 22.12 -7.52 12.96
N ASN A 293 23.46 -7.52 12.85
CA ASN A 293 24.31 -6.67 13.66
C ASN A 293 24.08 -5.17 13.38
N LYS A 294 23.81 -4.80 12.13
CA LYS A 294 23.46 -3.41 11.76
C LYS A 294 22.08 -3.03 12.30
N ILE A 295 21.09 -3.93 12.19
CA ILE A 295 19.73 -3.73 12.71
C ILE A 295 19.77 -3.53 14.23
N LYS A 296 20.49 -4.37 14.98
CA LYS A 296 20.63 -4.26 16.45
C LYS A 296 21.21 -2.92 16.91
N LYS A 297 22.07 -2.30 16.10
CA LYS A 297 22.72 -1.01 16.40
C LYS A 297 21.91 0.20 15.91
N ALA A 298 20.92 -0.01 15.05
CA ALA A 298 20.16 1.08 14.44
C ALA A 298 19.16 1.69 15.43
N LYS A 299 19.12 3.01 15.52
CA LYS A 299 18.04 3.74 16.23
C LYS A 299 16.81 3.94 15.36
N MET A 300 16.94 3.73 14.05
CA MET A 300 15.84 3.75 13.09
C MET A 300 16.12 2.77 11.94
N VAL A 301 15.12 1.98 11.58
CA VAL A 301 15.16 1.10 10.41
C VAL A 301 13.96 1.42 9.51
N LEU A 302 14.22 1.71 8.23
CA LEU A 302 13.18 1.75 7.20
C LEU A 302 13.42 0.58 6.25
N TRP A 303 12.47 -0.34 6.15
CA TRP A 303 12.57 -1.51 5.29
C TRP A 303 11.51 -1.49 4.20
N ASN A 304 11.94 -1.57 2.94
CA ASN A 304 11.05 -1.63 1.78
C ASN A 304 11.49 -2.70 0.75
N GLY A 305 10.75 -3.80 0.72
CA GLY A 305 10.90 -4.88 -0.27
C GLY A 305 11.54 -6.14 0.32
N PRO A 306 11.15 -7.33 -0.18
CA PRO A 306 11.75 -8.60 0.27
C PRO A 306 13.24 -8.64 -0.11
N LEU A 307 14.04 -9.26 0.74
CA LEU A 307 15.45 -9.53 0.48
C LEU A 307 15.61 -10.78 -0.39
#